data_AF-A0A4V1XXE5-F1
#
_entry.id   AF-A0A4V1XXE5-F1
#
_cell.length_a   1.000
_cell.length_b   1.000
_cell.length_c   1.000
_cell.angle_alpha   90.00
_cell.angle_beta   90.00
_cell.angle_gamma   90.00
#
_symmetry.space_group_name_H-M   'P 1'
#
loop_
_entity.id
_entity.type
_entity.pdbx_description
1 polymer ?
#
loop_
_entity_poly.entity_id
_entity_poly.type
_entity_poly.pdbx_seq_one_letter_code
_entity_poly.pdbx_strand_id
1 'polypeptide(L)'
;MPAPANVDPTVFPILQGLGMPKPLVARRWLQCKPEAWFRGSPIDERDRALLDAQDVPWVHYAKTSYLRKIYHMKQGEGFETVYMLPIIYVFCLLTNTEQTDWMVENDDACKKMVAEAGGQLVGFDLDVSNHAHWKAMKVNVNITAKNTSFDWGFLSTTPSKARIFRGAAESCPDHPWDAMILRDCYANTGGMQADDSISSRYWDILLMKMCEDYDYPWVVVAVKDAGSYKPENHRVCFCC
;
A
#
# COMPACT_ATOMS: atom_id res chain seq x y z
N MET A 1 13.48 16.45 -33.32
CA MET A 1 13.11 16.10 -31.93
C MET A 1 14.26 16.57 -31.04
N PRO A 2 14.04 17.47 -30.06
CA PRO A 2 15.12 17.85 -29.15
C PRO A 2 15.38 16.69 -28.18
N ALA A 3 16.67 16.39 -27.95
CA ALA A 3 17.10 15.40 -26.98
C ALA A 3 16.68 15.83 -25.55
N PRO A 4 16.39 14.87 -24.64
CA PRO A 4 16.11 15.20 -23.26
C PRO A 4 17.34 15.86 -22.63
N ALA A 5 17.11 16.97 -21.94
CA ALA A 5 18.14 17.70 -21.22
C ALA A 5 18.83 16.76 -20.22
N ASN A 6 20.15 16.61 -20.38
CA ASN A 6 21.01 15.89 -19.47
C ASN A 6 21.11 16.74 -18.19
N VAL A 7 20.26 16.45 -17.20
CA VAL A 7 20.29 17.13 -15.90
C VAL A 7 21.36 16.47 -15.06
N ASP A 8 22.39 17.23 -14.73
CA ASP A 8 23.51 16.82 -13.89
C ASP A 8 23.02 16.34 -12.50
N PRO A 9 23.26 15.08 -12.11
CA PRO A 9 22.80 14.52 -10.85
C PRO A 9 23.47 15.15 -9.62
N THR A 10 24.53 15.97 -9.79
CA THR A 10 25.20 16.67 -8.70
C THR A 10 24.54 18.00 -8.31
N VAL A 11 23.50 18.44 -9.05
CA VAL A 11 22.78 19.71 -8.81
C VAL A 11 21.44 19.49 -8.08
N PHE A 12 21.32 18.46 -7.25
CA PHE A 12 20.26 18.41 -6.24
C PHE A 12 20.83 18.90 -4.91
N PRO A 13 20.82 20.22 -4.61
CA PRO A 13 20.91 20.63 -3.23
C PRO A 13 19.72 19.98 -2.55
N ILE A 14 20.01 19.08 -1.62
CA ILE A 14 19.03 18.40 -0.81
C ILE A 14 18.06 19.47 -0.30
N LEU A 15 16.83 19.43 -0.83
CA LEU A 15 15.71 20.33 -0.54
C LEU A 15 15.20 20.15 0.91
N GLN A 16 16.07 19.78 1.85
CA GLN A 16 15.79 19.73 3.28
C GLN A 16 15.57 21.13 3.87
N GLY A 17 15.95 22.20 3.16
CA GLY A 17 15.78 23.59 3.61
C GLY A 17 14.42 24.26 3.32
N LEU A 18 13.51 23.62 2.57
CA LEU A 18 12.32 24.29 2.02
C LEU A 18 10.98 23.98 2.71
N GLY A 19 11.00 23.54 3.97
CA GLY A 19 9.78 23.30 4.77
C GLY A 19 8.83 22.24 4.18
N MET A 20 9.25 21.51 3.15
CA MET A 20 8.44 20.46 2.54
C MET A 20 8.39 19.23 3.46
N PRO A 21 7.20 18.64 3.68
CA PRO A 21 7.09 17.38 4.41
C PRO A 21 8.01 16.29 3.84
N LYS A 22 8.73 15.57 4.71
CA LYS A 22 9.61 14.44 4.35
C LYS A 22 9.01 13.48 3.31
N PRO A 23 7.71 13.10 3.39
CA PRO A 23 7.11 12.20 2.40
C PRO A 23 7.11 12.75 0.97
N LEU A 24 6.96 14.07 0.80
CA LEU A 24 6.97 14.71 -0.52
C LEU A 24 8.39 14.78 -1.10
N VAL A 25 9.39 14.99 -0.25
CA VAL A 25 10.80 14.93 -0.66
C VAL A 25 11.14 13.51 -1.15
N ALA A 26 10.76 12.50 -0.37
CA ALA A 26 11.00 11.10 -0.70
C ALA A 26 10.31 10.70 -2.01
N ARG A 27 9.03 11.08 -2.17
CA ARG A 27 8.27 10.87 -3.42
C ARG A 27 8.94 11.53 -4.62
N ARG A 28 9.36 12.80 -4.49
CA ARG A 28 10.03 13.53 -5.58
C ARG A 28 11.33 12.87 -5.99
N TRP A 29 12.04 12.30 -5.03
CA TRP A 29 13.30 11.63 -5.32
C TRP A 29 13.08 10.30 -6.04
N LEU A 30 12.08 9.53 -5.62
CA LEU A 30 11.63 8.33 -6.34
C LEU A 30 11.18 8.65 -7.78
N GLN A 31 10.51 9.79 -8.00
CA GLN A 31 10.13 10.26 -9.34
C GLN A 31 11.35 10.60 -10.21
N CYS A 32 12.35 11.29 -9.65
CA CYS A 32 13.52 11.75 -10.40
C CYS A 32 14.53 10.64 -10.69
N LYS A 33 14.71 9.67 -9.79
CA LYS A 33 15.74 8.62 -9.87
C LYS A 33 15.15 7.24 -9.55
N PRO A 34 14.09 6.78 -10.25
CA PRO A 34 13.39 5.55 -9.90
C PRO A 34 14.30 4.32 -9.93
N GLU A 35 15.30 4.28 -10.80
CA GLU A 35 16.28 3.20 -10.90
C GLU A 35 17.02 2.90 -9.59
N ALA A 36 17.18 3.89 -8.70
CA ALA A 36 17.83 3.70 -7.41
C ALA A 36 16.99 2.88 -6.41
N TRP A 37 15.67 2.84 -6.58
CA TRP A 37 14.76 2.00 -5.77
C TRP A 37 14.46 0.68 -6.47
N PHE A 38 14.17 0.74 -7.77
CA PHE A 38 13.72 -0.42 -8.53
C PHE A 38 14.86 -1.42 -8.78
N ARG A 39 16.14 -1.02 -8.73
CA ARG A 39 17.31 -1.93 -8.78
C ARG A 39 17.23 -2.97 -9.90
N GLY A 40 16.86 -2.53 -11.11
CA GLY A 40 16.70 -3.40 -12.28
C GLY A 40 15.37 -4.15 -12.36
N SER A 41 14.50 -4.06 -11.34
CA SER A 41 13.09 -4.45 -11.43
C SER A 41 12.40 -3.63 -12.52
N PRO A 42 11.55 -4.24 -13.36
CA PRO A 42 10.84 -3.53 -14.42
C PRO A 42 9.97 -2.41 -13.84
N ILE A 43 9.95 -1.30 -14.57
CA ILE A 43 9.05 -0.16 -14.31
C ILE A 43 8.07 -0.13 -15.46
N ASP A 44 6.82 -0.50 -15.20
CA ASP A 44 5.79 -0.45 -16.23
C ASP A 44 5.09 0.92 -16.29
N GLU A 45 4.22 1.09 -17.27
CA GLU A 45 3.47 2.34 -17.48
C GLU A 45 2.58 2.69 -16.28
N ARG A 46 2.08 1.69 -15.56
CA ARG A 46 1.22 1.86 -14.39
C ARG A 46 2.02 2.37 -13.18
N ASP A 47 3.24 1.87 -13.00
CA ASP A 47 4.18 2.42 -12.02
C ASP A 47 4.47 3.89 -12.32
N ARG A 48 4.81 4.23 -13.57
CA ARG A 48 5.10 5.62 -13.97
C ARG A 48 3.90 6.53 -13.74
N ALA A 49 2.71 6.10 -14.15
CA ALA A 49 1.48 6.86 -13.95
C ALA A 49 1.16 7.10 -12.46
N LEU A 50 1.50 6.16 -11.59
CA LEU A 50 1.36 6.31 -10.14
C LEU A 50 2.41 7.28 -9.56
N LEU A 51 3.68 7.17 -10.00
CA LEU A 51 4.73 8.10 -9.59
C LEU A 51 4.31 9.54 -9.96
N ASP A 52 3.81 9.75 -11.17
CA ASP A 52 3.42 11.06 -11.70
C ASP A 52 1.99 11.51 -11.31
N ALA A 53 1.30 10.74 -10.46
CA ALA A 53 -0.11 10.98 -10.14
C ALA A 53 -0.35 12.34 -9.47
N GLN A 54 -1.39 13.06 -9.91
CA GLN A 54 -1.85 14.23 -9.16
C GLN A 54 -2.66 13.80 -7.93
N ASP A 55 -2.75 14.69 -6.95
CA ASP A 55 -3.53 14.45 -5.74
C ASP A 55 -5.01 14.20 -6.07
N VAL A 56 -5.54 13.09 -5.55
CA VAL A 56 -6.94 12.75 -5.72
C VAL A 56 -7.78 13.66 -4.81
N PRO A 57 -8.83 14.34 -5.32
CA PRO A 57 -9.55 15.38 -4.57
C PRO A 57 -10.16 14.92 -3.25
N TRP A 58 -10.53 13.64 -3.15
CA TRP A 58 -11.19 13.06 -1.98
C TRP A 58 -10.21 12.50 -0.95
N VAL A 59 -8.90 12.43 -1.24
CA VAL A 59 -7.89 11.84 -0.35
C VAL A 59 -7.17 12.91 0.47
N HIS A 60 -7.04 12.69 1.78
CA HIS A 60 -6.17 13.47 2.65
C HIS A 60 -4.82 12.75 2.85
N TYR A 61 -3.76 13.26 2.21
CA TYR A 61 -2.41 12.70 2.26
C TYR A 61 -1.68 13.01 3.59
N ALA A 62 -0.45 12.48 3.73
CA ALA A 62 0.40 12.54 4.92
C ALA A 62 -0.08 11.61 6.05
N LYS A 63 0.24 11.93 7.32
CA LYS A 63 0.08 11.03 8.49
C LYS A 63 -1.37 10.57 8.77
N THR A 64 -2.35 11.15 8.09
CA THR A 64 -3.77 10.78 8.21
C THR A 64 -4.10 9.54 7.38
N SER A 65 -3.42 9.34 6.25
CA SER A 65 -3.59 8.16 5.39
C SER A 65 -2.31 7.32 5.40
N TYR A 66 -2.41 6.08 5.87
CA TYR A 66 -1.25 5.23 6.16
C TYR A 66 -1.58 3.75 6.04
N LEU A 67 -0.55 2.93 5.83
CA LEU A 67 -0.68 1.48 5.95
C LEU A 67 -0.96 1.14 7.41
N ARG A 68 -2.09 0.49 7.67
CA ARG A 68 -2.48 0.21 9.05
C ARG A 68 -2.16 -1.22 9.44
N LYS A 69 -2.60 -2.18 8.64
CA LYS A 69 -2.59 -3.59 9.05
C LYS A 69 -2.67 -4.58 7.92
N ILE A 70 -2.22 -5.79 8.23
CA ILE A 70 -2.39 -6.99 7.42
C ILE A 70 -3.47 -7.85 8.08
N TYR A 71 -4.47 -8.25 7.32
CA TYR A 71 -5.41 -9.31 7.71
C TYR A 71 -4.92 -10.62 7.12
N HIS A 72 -4.91 -11.69 7.90
CA HIS A 72 -4.41 -12.98 7.43
C HIS A 72 -5.11 -14.16 8.08
N MET A 73 -5.06 -15.29 7.38
CA MET A 73 -5.61 -16.58 7.79
C MET A 73 -4.73 -17.67 7.18
N LYS A 74 -4.27 -18.62 8.01
CA LYS A 74 -3.42 -19.73 7.55
C LYS A 74 -4.26 -20.86 6.97
N GLN A 75 -3.63 -21.69 6.14
CA GLN A 75 -4.24 -22.89 5.60
C GLN A 75 -4.54 -23.88 6.73
N GLY A 76 -5.73 -24.46 6.73
CA GLY A 76 -6.24 -25.29 7.82
C GLY A 76 -7.06 -24.54 8.86
N GLU A 77 -7.02 -23.20 8.88
CA GLU A 77 -7.92 -22.38 9.69
C GLU A 77 -9.27 -22.23 8.95
N GLY A 78 -10.35 -22.60 9.64
CA GLY A 78 -11.71 -22.61 9.11
C GLY A 78 -12.46 -21.31 9.37
N PHE A 79 -13.53 -21.07 8.61
CA PHE A 79 -14.59 -20.18 9.06
C PHE A 79 -15.48 -21.03 9.98
N GLU A 80 -15.67 -20.65 11.24
CA GLU A 80 -16.78 -21.21 11.99
C GLU A 80 -18.05 -20.55 11.46
N THR A 81 -18.81 -21.29 10.65
CA THR A 81 -20.16 -20.89 10.28
C THR A 81 -21.02 -20.99 11.53
N VAL A 82 -21.15 -19.88 12.27
CA VAL A 82 -22.14 -19.78 13.35
C VAL A 82 -23.50 -19.69 12.67
N TYR A 83 -24.25 -20.80 12.68
CA TYR A 83 -25.65 -20.82 12.27
C TYR A 83 -26.44 -19.90 13.21
N MET A 84 -26.68 -18.65 12.82
CA MET A 84 -27.75 -17.84 13.39
C MET A 84 -29.04 -18.09 12.61
N LEU A 85 -30.12 -18.23 13.37
CA LEU A 85 -31.47 -18.58 12.96
C LEU A 85 -31.99 -17.73 11.76
N PRO A 86 -32.98 -18.25 11.00
CA PRO A 86 -33.49 -17.57 9.82
C PRO A 86 -34.34 -16.38 10.26
N ILE A 87 -33.73 -15.21 10.43
CA ILE A 87 -34.29 -13.85 10.36
C ILE A 87 -33.17 -12.94 10.88
N ILE A 88 -32.74 -11.99 10.02
CA ILE A 88 -31.65 -11.00 10.20
C ILE A 88 -30.34 -11.43 9.54
N TYR A 89 -30.02 -10.72 8.46
CA TYR A 89 -28.73 -10.51 7.80
C TYR A 89 -27.58 -11.40 8.28
N VAL A 90 -27.06 -12.23 7.37
CA VAL A 90 -25.83 -13.00 7.53
C VAL A 90 -24.69 -12.03 7.82
N PHE A 91 -24.45 -11.78 9.11
CA PHE A 91 -23.21 -11.20 9.60
C PHE A 91 -22.23 -12.37 9.64
N CYS A 92 -21.51 -12.59 8.52
CA CYS A 92 -20.42 -13.56 8.49
C CYS A 92 -19.31 -13.04 9.42
N LEU A 93 -19.42 -13.37 10.71
CA LEU A 93 -18.39 -13.09 11.69
C LEU A 93 -17.14 -13.87 11.28
N LEU A 94 -16.14 -13.15 10.80
CA LEU A 94 -14.79 -13.61 10.53
C LEU A 94 -14.11 -13.96 11.87
N THR A 95 -14.49 -15.08 12.50
CA THR A 95 -14.03 -15.44 13.85
C THR A 95 -12.56 -15.87 13.91
N ASN A 96 -11.96 -16.28 12.79
CA ASN A 96 -10.57 -16.77 12.71
C ASN A 96 -9.66 -15.94 11.78
N THR A 97 -9.98 -14.67 11.54
CA THR A 97 -9.06 -13.79 10.78
C THR A 97 -8.18 -13.01 11.76
N GLU A 98 -6.90 -13.33 11.79
CA GLU A 98 -5.92 -12.59 12.57
C GLU A 98 -5.65 -11.22 11.93
N GLN A 99 -5.33 -10.23 12.76
CA GLN A 99 -4.96 -8.89 12.35
C GLN A 99 -3.60 -8.55 12.96
N THR A 100 -2.69 -8.10 12.11
CA THR A 100 -1.38 -7.61 12.54
C THR A 100 -1.27 -6.15 12.12
N ASP A 101 -1.21 -5.25 13.10
CA ASP A 101 -0.91 -3.84 12.85
C ASP A 101 0.53 -3.71 12.36
N TRP A 102 0.73 -2.93 11.28
CA TRP A 102 2.03 -2.75 10.66
C TRP A 102 2.69 -1.50 11.24
N MET A 103 3.58 -1.73 12.20
CA MET A 103 4.26 -0.70 13.00
C MET A 103 5.76 -0.71 12.73
N VAL A 104 6.50 0.23 13.33
CA VAL A 104 7.97 0.33 13.16
C VAL A 104 8.66 -0.93 13.68
N GLU A 105 8.23 -1.43 14.83
CA GLU A 105 8.89 -2.52 15.56
C GLU A 105 8.76 -3.88 14.86
N ASN A 106 7.73 -4.04 14.02
CA ASN A 106 7.44 -5.28 13.31
C ASN A 106 7.47 -5.13 11.78
N ASP A 107 8.07 -4.06 11.27
CA ASP A 107 8.08 -3.72 9.84
C ASP A 107 8.68 -4.85 8.99
N ASP A 108 9.83 -5.39 9.39
CA ASP A 108 10.49 -6.47 8.66
C ASP A 108 9.71 -7.80 8.74
N ALA A 109 9.03 -8.07 9.86
CA ALA A 109 8.14 -9.22 9.98
C ALA A 109 6.93 -9.09 9.03
N CYS A 110 6.34 -7.90 8.94
CA CYS A 110 5.23 -7.63 8.03
C CYS A 110 5.65 -7.68 6.55
N LYS A 111 6.84 -7.15 6.19
CA LYS A 111 7.41 -7.32 4.84
C LYS A 111 7.59 -8.79 4.48
N LYS A 112 8.09 -9.58 5.43
CA LYS A 112 8.26 -11.03 5.26
C LYS A 112 6.92 -11.72 5.04
N MET A 113 5.89 -11.41 5.83
CA MET A 113 4.53 -11.95 5.62
C MET A 113 3.98 -11.64 4.24
N VAL A 114 4.15 -10.40 3.76
CA VAL A 114 3.73 -10.00 2.41
C VAL A 114 4.50 -10.79 1.34
N ALA A 115 5.80 -10.99 1.53
CA ALA A 115 6.63 -11.78 0.60
C ALA A 115 6.22 -13.26 0.57
N GLU A 116 5.98 -13.86 1.73
CA GLU A 116 5.50 -15.25 1.86
C GLU A 116 4.15 -15.44 1.15
N ALA A 117 3.29 -14.41 1.16
CA ALA A 117 1.99 -14.39 0.47
C ALA A 117 2.07 -13.96 -1.02
N GLY A 118 3.27 -13.90 -1.60
CA GLY A 118 3.50 -13.67 -3.03
C GLY A 118 3.77 -12.22 -3.42
N GLY A 119 3.92 -11.30 -2.46
CA GLY A 119 4.40 -9.95 -2.72
C GLY A 119 5.89 -9.93 -3.09
N GLN A 120 6.31 -8.87 -3.79
CA GLN A 120 7.69 -8.74 -4.25
C GLN A 120 8.49 -7.82 -3.34
N LEU A 121 9.65 -8.28 -2.87
CA LEU A 121 10.63 -7.47 -2.16
C LEU A 121 11.83 -7.21 -3.07
N VAL A 122 12.23 -5.94 -3.20
CA VAL A 122 13.34 -5.51 -4.05
C VAL A 122 14.41 -4.82 -3.21
N GLY A 123 15.60 -5.40 -3.18
CA GLY A 123 16.75 -4.87 -2.44
C GLY A 123 16.76 -5.20 -0.94
N PHE A 124 15.94 -6.13 -0.48
CA PHE A 124 15.94 -6.63 0.89
C PHE A 124 16.59 -8.02 0.97
N ASP A 125 17.41 -8.24 2.00
CA ASP A 125 18.04 -9.52 2.30
C ASP A 125 17.23 -10.27 3.38
N LEU A 126 15.93 -10.46 3.13
CA LEU A 126 15.04 -11.17 4.05
C LEU A 126 14.93 -12.64 3.62
N ASP A 127 15.15 -13.55 4.57
CA ASP A 127 14.99 -14.98 4.32
C ASP A 127 13.50 -15.36 4.23
N VAL A 128 13.04 -15.66 3.01
CA VAL A 128 11.68 -16.12 2.68
C VAL A 128 11.69 -17.64 2.39
N SER A 129 12.57 -18.40 3.05
CA SER A 129 12.72 -19.85 2.85
C SER A 129 11.48 -20.68 3.21
N ASN A 130 10.65 -20.19 4.13
CA ASN A 130 9.43 -20.86 4.56
C ASN A 130 8.20 -20.12 4.03
N HIS A 131 7.67 -20.55 2.89
CA HIS A 131 6.37 -20.10 2.43
C HIS A 131 5.31 -20.55 3.44
N ALA A 132 4.83 -19.63 4.27
CA ALA A 132 3.63 -19.87 5.03
C ALA A 132 2.47 -20.11 4.05
N HIS A 133 1.75 -21.20 4.23
CA HIS A 133 0.57 -21.48 3.43
C HIS A 133 -0.57 -20.60 3.93
N TRP A 134 -0.71 -19.42 3.33
CA TRP A 134 -1.81 -18.52 3.61
C TRP A 134 -3.07 -18.96 2.87
N LYS A 135 -4.18 -19.12 3.60
CA LYS A 135 -5.50 -19.32 3.00
C LYS A 135 -6.05 -18.01 2.43
N ALA A 136 -5.84 -16.92 3.17
CA ALA A 136 -6.21 -15.58 2.73
C ALA A 136 -5.29 -14.55 3.40
N MET A 137 -4.94 -13.49 2.67
CA MET A 137 -4.27 -12.32 3.23
C MET A 137 -4.69 -11.05 2.49
N LYS A 138 -4.86 -9.95 3.23
CA LYS A 138 -5.10 -8.61 2.69
C LYS A 138 -4.19 -7.59 3.36
N VAL A 139 -3.73 -6.64 2.55
CA VAL A 139 -3.02 -5.45 2.99
C VAL A 139 -4.03 -4.30 3.03
N ASN A 140 -4.21 -3.65 4.20
CA ASN A 140 -5.17 -2.57 4.38
C ASN A 140 -4.49 -1.22 4.60
N VAL A 141 -4.84 -0.27 3.74
CA VAL A 141 -4.44 1.13 3.84
C VAL A 141 -5.59 1.95 4.39
N ASN A 142 -5.37 2.61 5.51
CA ASN A 142 -6.27 3.63 6.04
C ASN A 142 -6.21 4.86 5.13
N ILE A 143 -7.36 5.30 4.64
CA ILE A 143 -7.50 6.54 3.90
C ILE A 143 -8.42 7.46 4.68
N THR A 144 -7.90 8.61 5.08
CA THR A 144 -8.73 9.73 5.53
C THR A 144 -9.27 10.42 4.28
N ALA A 145 -10.58 10.59 4.27
CA ALA A 145 -11.27 11.24 3.17
C ALA A 145 -11.56 12.71 3.49
N LYS A 146 -11.68 13.52 2.44
CA LYS A 146 -12.05 14.94 2.51
C LYS A 146 -13.03 15.22 1.38
N ASN A 147 -13.91 16.21 1.56
CA ASN A 147 -14.93 16.56 0.57
C ASN A 147 -15.87 15.38 0.22
N THR A 148 -16.06 14.45 1.15
CA THR A 148 -16.90 13.25 1.04
C THR A 148 -17.90 13.22 2.20
N SER A 149 -18.90 12.33 2.12
CA SER A 149 -19.89 12.13 3.21
C SER A 149 -19.37 11.25 4.35
N PHE A 150 -18.11 10.82 4.29
CA PHE A 150 -17.45 9.97 5.28
C PHE A 150 -16.04 10.50 5.56
N ASP A 151 -15.53 10.24 6.76
CA ASP A 151 -14.24 10.79 7.21
C ASP A 151 -13.06 9.86 6.94
N TRP A 152 -13.30 8.54 6.85
CA TRP A 152 -12.25 7.56 6.62
C TRP A 152 -12.78 6.23 6.07
N GLY A 153 -11.88 5.43 5.49
CA GLY A 153 -12.17 4.05 5.06
C GLY A 153 -10.90 3.26 4.75
N PHE A 154 -11.04 1.98 4.42
CA PHE A 154 -9.93 1.14 3.98
C PHE A 154 -9.96 0.87 2.48
N LEU A 155 -8.81 1.07 1.86
CA LEU A 155 -8.47 0.46 0.57
C LEU A 155 -7.66 -0.81 0.84
N SER A 156 -8.08 -1.92 0.25
CA SER A 156 -7.47 -3.24 0.47
C SER A 156 -6.96 -3.84 -0.83
N THR A 157 -5.84 -4.57 -0.76
CA THR A 157 -5.37 -5.42 -1.87
C THR A 157 -4.80 -6.74 -1.36
N THR A 158 -4.50 -7.66 -2.28
CA THR A 158 -3.81 -8.92 -1.97
C THR A 158 -2.29 -8.71 -2.00
N PRO A 159 -1.51 -9.43 -1.16
CA PRO A 159 -0.06 -9.30 -1.12
C PRO A 159 0.64 -9.52 -2.47
N SER A 160 0.11 -10.41 -3.33
CA SER A 160 0.61 -10.64 -4.69
C SER A 160 0.60 -9.42 -5.61
N LYS A 161 -0.12 -8.36 -5.22
CA LYS A 161 -0.19 -7.07 -5.92
C LYS A 161 0.63 -5.98 -5.25
N ALA A 162 1.43 -6.34 -4.24
CA ALA A 162 2.32 -5.46 -3.52
C ALA A 162 3.76 -5.63 -4.01
N ARG A 163 4.44 -4.50 -4.20
CA ARG A 163 5.89 -4.42 -4.44
C ARG A 163 6.51 -3.48 -3.42
N ILE A 164 7.48 -3.96 -2.66
CA ILE A 164 8.19 -3.20 -1.64
C ILE A 164 9.64 -3.04 -2.08
N PHE A 165 10.13 -1.80 -2.11
CA PHE A 165 11.46 -1.44 -2.55
C PHE A 165 12.22 -0.84 -1.39
N ARG A 166 13.42 -1.36 -1.14
CA ARG A 166 14.32 -0.75 -0.15
C ARG A 166 14.71 0.64 -0.63
N GLY A 167 14.77 1.62 0.27
CA GLY A 167 15.21 2.97 -0.09
C GLY A 167 16.61 2.99 -0.67
N ALA A 168 16.91 3.99 -1.50
CA ALA A 168 18.28 4.25 -1.92
C ALA A 168 19.13 4.56 -0.67
N ALA A 169 20.33 3.96 -0.54
CA ALA A 169 21.21 4.16 0.62
C ALA A 169 21.57 5.65 0.84
N GLU A 170 21.54 6.42 -0.25
CA GLU A 170 21.76 7.87 -0.28
C GLU A 170 20.60 8.67 0.38
N SER A 171 19.41 8.09 0.65
CA SER A 171 18.24 8.83 1.23
C SER A 171 18.44 9.22 2.68
N CYS A 172 18.91 8.27 3.47
CA CYS A 172 19.21 8.42 4.88
C CYS A 172 20.20 7.30 5.25
N PRO A 173 21.36 7.63 5.85
CA PRO A 173 22.37 6.63 6.22
C PRO A 173 21.84 5.59 7.22
N ASP A 174 20.97 6.03 8.13
CA ASP A 174 20.50 5.21 9.24
C ASP A 174 19.14 4.53 8.94
N HIS A 175 18.29 5.18 8.13
CA HIS A 175 16.90 4.77 7.93
C HIS A 175 16.44 5.05 6.48
N PRO A 176 16.88 4.24 5.49
CA PRO A 176 16.54 4.48 4.09
C PRO A 176 15.01 4.56 3.88
N TRP A 177 14.58 5.49 3.03
CA TRP A 177 13.16 5.67 2.71
C TRP A 177 12.68 4.56 1.77
N ASP A 178 12.15 3.50 2.34
CA ASP A 178 11.51 2.42 1.59
C ASP A 178 10.24 2.92 0.87
N ALA A 179 9.93 2.31 -0.27
CA ALA A 179 8.74 2.60 -1.06
C ALA A 179 7.88 1.34 -1.20
N MET A 180 6.57 1.50 -1.22
CA MET A 180 5.63 0.40 -1.46
C MET A 180 4.60 0.81 -2.50
N ILE A 181 4.44 -0.02 -3.53
CA ILE A 181 3.37 0.11 -4.53
C ILE A 181 2.36 -1.00 -4.25
N LEU A 182 1.10 -0.60 -4.04
CA LEU A 182 -0.03 -1.50 -3.92
C LEU A 182 -0.93 -1.30 -5.14
N ARG A 183 -1.22 -2.40 -5.85
CA ARG A 183 -2.08 -2.37 -7.05
C ARG A 183 -3.47 -2.93 -6.81
N ASP A 184 -4.41 -2.46 -7.62
CA ASP A 184 -5.81 -2.90 -7.62
C ASP A 184 -6.44 -2.88 -6.21
N CYS A 185 -6.18 -1.82 -5.44
CA CYS A 185 -6.82 -1.66 -4.15
C CYS A 185 -8.30 -1.33 -4.34
N TYR A 186 -9.16 -1.93 -3.53
CA TYR A 186 -10.61 -1.74 -3.58
C TYR A 186 -11.15 -1.28 -2.23
N ALA A 187 -12.27 -0.56 -2.26
CA ALA A 187 -12.96 -0.11 -1.06
C ALA A 187 -13.50 -1.31 -0.26
N ASN A 188 -13.12 -1.39 1.01
CA ASN A 188 -13.44 -2.53 1.88
C ASN A 188 -14.12 -2.11 3.19
N THR A 189 -14.62 -0.86 3.30
CA THR A 189 -15.27 -0.40 4.53
C THR A 189 -16.35 0.64 4.27
N GLY A 190 -17.54 0.40 4.82
CA GLY A 190 -18.54 1.41 5.19
C GLY A 190 -18.75 2.51 4.17
N GLY A 191 -18.55 3.77 4.59
CA GLY A 191 -18.79 4.96 3.76
C GLY A 191 -18.05 4.96 2.41
N MET A 192 -16.85 4.36 2.36
CA MET A 192 -16.10 4.23 1.10
C MET A 192 -16.71 3.19 0.15
N GLN A 193 -17.34 2.15 0.68
CA GLN A 193 -18.10 1.18 -0.13
C GLN A 193 -19.45 1.75 -0.60
N ALA A 194 -20.05 2.65 0.19
CA ALA A 194 -21.31 3.31 -0.14
C ALA A 194 -21.15 4.45 -1.18
N ASP A 195 -19.94 4.94 -1.40
CA ASP A 195 -19.66 5.94 -2.43
C ASP A 195 -19.29 5.27 -3.76
N ASP A 196 -20.23 5.25 -4.70
CA ASP A 196 -20.05 4.63 -6.02
C ASP A 196 -18.87 5.20 -6.82
N SER A 197 -18.52 6.47 -6.63
CA SER A 197 -17.38 7.08 -7.32
C SER A 197 -16.03 6.49 -6.88
N ILE A 198 -16.01 5.88 -5.69
CA ILE A 198 -14.84 5.26 -5.09
C ILE A 198 -14.92 3.73 -5.19
N SER A 199 -16.05 3.15 -4.81
CA SER A 199 -16.25 1.69 -4.71
C SER A 199 -16.31 0.99 -6.07
N SER A 200 -16.71 1.71 -7.13
CA SER A 200 -16.71 1.18 -8.51
C SER A 200 -15.34 1.19 -9.19
N ARG A 201 -14.28 1.59 -8.48
CA ARG A 201 -12.93 1.79 -9.02
C ARG A 201 -11.88 0.95 -8.29
N TYR A 202 -10.84 0.58 -9.03
CA TYR A 202 -9.58 0.18 -8.46
C TYR A 202 -8.67 1.39 -8.25
N TRP A 203 -7.86 1.31 -7.19
CA TRP A 203 -6.93 2.36 -6.81
C TRP A 203 -5.53 1.78 -6.67
N ASP A 204 -4.54 2.42 -7.29
CA ASP A 204 -3.14 2.18 -6.98
C ASP A 204 -2.66 3.15 -5.92
N ILE A 205 -1.83 2.67 -5.01
CA ILE A 205 -1.36 3.45 -3.87
C ILE A 205 0.15 3.37 -3.83
N LEU A 206 0.79 4.54 -3.75
CA LEU A 206 2.20 4.67 -3.41
C LEU A 206 2.31 5.06 -1.95
N LEU A 207 2.99 4.22 -1.18
CA LEU A 207 3.37 4.52 0.20
C LEU A 207 4.88 4.71 0.30
N MET A 208 5.27 5.57 1.23
CA MET A 208 6.67 5.77 1.58
C MET A 208 6.85 5.53 3.07
N LYS A 209 7.87 4.76 3.44
CA LYS A 209 8.28 4.57 4.82
C LYS A 209 8.96 5.84 5.33
N MET A 210 8.40 6.43 6.38
CA MET A 210 9.00 7.53 7.12
C MET A 210 9.67 6.99 8.39
N CYS A 211 10.83 7.55 8.75
CA CYS A 211 11.59 7.17 9.95
C CYS A 211 10.76 7.32 11.25
N GLU A 212 11.29 6.68 12.31
CA GLU A 212 10.73 6.16 13.56
C GLU A 212 9.84 7.06 14.46
N ASP A 213 9.43 8.25 14.02
CA ASP A 213 8.57 9.14 14.82
C ASP A 213 7.06 8.77 14.74
N TYR A 214 6.72 7.60 14.18
CA TYR A 214 5.35 7.21 13.87
C TYR A 214 5.04 5.78 14.29
N ASP A 215 3.89 5.59 14.96
CA ASP A 215 3.33 4.27 15.21
C ASP A 215 3.07 3.50 13.90
N TYR A 216 2.73 4.22 12.81
CA TYR A 216 2.49 3.66 11.48
C TYR A 216 3.50 4.25 10.47
N PRO A 217 4.56 3.51 10.11
CA PRO A 217 5.70 4.08 9.40
C PRO A 217 5.41 4.35 7.92
N TRP A 218 4.40 3.72 7.33
CA TRP A 218 4.12 3.80 5.90
C TRP A 218 3.00 4.79 5.61
N VAL A 219 3.34 5.96 5.06
CA VAL A 219 2.37 7.01 4.74
C VAL A 219 1.99 7.00 3.27
N VAL A 220 0.73 7.30 2.96
CA VAL A 220 0.25 7.43 1.59
C VAL A 220 0.73 8.75 1.00
N VAL A 221 1.44 8.67 -0.14
CA VAL A 221 1.99 9.84 -0.84
C VAL A 221 1.43 10.03 -2.24
N ALA A 222 0.82 9.00 -2.84
CA ALA A 222 0.08 9.11 -4.08
C ALA A 222 -1.02 8.04 -4.14
N VAL A 223 -2.12 8.38 -4.80
CA VAL A 223 -3.21 7.47 -5.13
C VAL A 223 -3.58 7.72 -6.59
N LYS A 224 -3.87 6.66 -7.35
CA LYS A 224 -4.23 6.76 -8.76
C LYS A 224 -5.41 5.83 -9.08
N ASP A 225 -6.41 6.35 -9.80
CA ASP A 225 -7.46 5.52 -10.36
C ASP A 225 -6.88 4.57 -11.41
N ALA A 226 -7.09 3.27 -11.20
CA ALA A 226 -6.55 2.19 -12.02
C ALA A 226 -7.61 1.51 -12.91
N GLY A 227 -8.83 2.06 -12.97
CA GLY A 227 -9.91 1.56 -13.80
C GLY A 227 -11.07 0.98 -13.00
N SER A 228 -12.01 0.39 -13.71
CA SER A 228 -13.24 -0.15 -13.11
C SER A 228 -12.97 -1.35 -12.21
N TYR A 229 -13.61 -1.36 -11.05
CA TYR A 229 -13.64 -2.48 -10.13
C TYR A 229 -14.33 -3.69 -10.76
N LYS A 230 -13.73 -4.87 -10.58
CA LYS A 230 -14.20 -6.14 -11.15
C LYS A 230 -14.28 -7.19 -10.04
N PRO A 231 -15.43 -7.31 -9.34
CA PRO A 231 -15.58 -8.20 -8.18
C PRO A 231 -15.28 -9.67 -8.50
N GLU A 232 -15.45 -10.09 -9.75
CA GLU A 232 -15.07 -11.42 -10.24
C GLU A 232 -13.59 -11.76 -9.99
N ASN A 233 -12.70 -10.77 -9.99
CA ASN A 233 -11.27 -10.94 -9.73
C ASN A 233 -10.95 -11.14 -8.23
N HIS A 234 -11.95 -10.98 -7.36
CA HIS A 234 -11.83 -11.13 -5.91
C HIS A 234 -12.68 -12.29 -5.35
N ARG A 235 -13.35 -13.06 -6.22
CA ARG A 235 -14.21 -14.20 -5.83
C ARG A 235 -13.49 -15.30 -5.07
N VAL A 236 -12.15 -15.36 -5.12
CA VAL A 236 -11.35 -16.30 -4.32
C VAL A 236 -11.11 -15.79 -2.89
N CYS A 237 -11.31 -14.50 -2.64
CA CYS A 237 -10.97 -13.92 -1.35
C CYS A 237 -12.15 -13.81 -0.39
N PHE A 238 -13.34 -13.32 -0.73
CA PHE A 238 -14.40 -13.16 0.29
C PHE A 238 -15.79 -13.28 -0.33
N CYS A 239 -16.58 -14.27 0.12
CA CYS A 239 -18.03 -14.14 0.14
C CYS A 239 -18.33 -13.02 1.14
N CYS A 240 -18.86 -11.90 0.65
CA CYS A 240 -19.55 -10.90 1.45
C CYS A 240 -21.02 -11.28 1.58
#